data_AF-A0A9Q1BHH2-F1
#
_entry.id   AF-A0A9Q1BHH2-F1
#
_cell.length_a   1.000
_cell.length_b   1.000
_cell.length_c   1.000
_cell.angle_alpha   90.00
_cell.angle_beta   90.00
_cell.angle_gamma   90.00
#
_symmetry.space_group_name_H-M   'P 1'
#
loop_
_entity.id
_entity.type
_entity.pdbx_description
1 polymer ?
#
loop_
_entity_poly.entity_id
_entity_poly.type
_entity_poly.pdbx_seq_one_letter_code
_entity_poly.pdbx_strand_id
1 'polypeptide(L)'
;MYPSNHPRCCTNSIPYSQLLRARRICSGDQDFPKVSKQIISFFEQRQYPQTVLSSALKRIQGINRASTLAPQTDQTPTTYSVSLTPPPHHSIQN
;
A
#
# COMPACT_ATOMS: atom_id res chain seq x y z
N MET A 1 4.57 11.33 15.78
CA MET A 1 4.35 12.78 15.71
C MET A 1 3.98 13.12 14.28
N TYR A 2 3.00 14.01 14.07
CA TYR A 2 2.52 14.47 12.76
C TYR A 2 3.06 15.88 12.39
N PRO A 3 4.39 16.08 12.43
CA PRO A 3 5.08 16.85 11.41
C PRO A 3 5.95 15.92 10.56
N SER A 4 5.89 16.09 9.25
CA SER A 4 6.57 15.30 8.23
C SER A 4 7.22 16.26 7.26
N ASN A 5 8.44 15.97 6.82
CA ASN A 5 9.14 16.82 5.83
C ASN A 5 8.55 16.66 4.41
N HIS A 6 7.55 15.78 4.25
CA HIS A 6 6.84 15.57 3.00
C HIS A 6 5.67 16.56 2.84
N PRO A 7 5.25 16.84 1.60
CA PRO A 7 4.01 17.57 1.34
C PRO A 7 2.83 16.97 2.12
N ARG A 8 1.90 17.84 2.56
CA ARG A 8 0.71 17.41 3.31
C ARG A 8 -0.11 16.37 2.55
N CYS A 9 -0.21 16.49 1.23
CA CYS A 9 -0.91 15.53 0.38
C CYS A 9 -0.30 14.12 0.49
N CYS A 10 1.03 14.00 0.48
CA CYS A 10 1.72 12.72 0.65
C CYS A 10 1.47 12.15 2.03
N THR A 11 1.70 12.95 3.08
CA THR A 11 1.56 12.48 4.48
C THR A 11 0.14 12.04 4.79
N ASN A 12 -0.87 12.79 4.35
CA ASN A 12 -2.30 12.45 4.50
C ASN A 12 -2.71 11.17 3.76
N SER A 13 -2.00 10.80 2.70
CA SER A 13 -2.32 9.62 1.90
C SER A 13 -1.78 8.33 2.51
N ILE A 14 -0.78 8.41 3.40
CA ILE A 14 -0.13 7.24 4.01
C ILE A 14 -1.13 6.32 4.72
N PRO A 15 -2.03 6.80 5.61
CA PRO A 15 -2.97 5.92 6.29
C PRO A 15 -3.87 5.15 5.32
N TYR A 16 -4.37 5.81 4.28
CA TYR A 16 -5.18 5.17 3.25
C TYR A 16 -4.39 4.07 2.52
N SER A 17 -3.17 4.38 2.07
CA SER A 17 -2.33 3.40 1.35
C SER A 17 -2.01 2.17 2.19
N GLN A 18 -1.74 2.35 3.49
CA GLN A 18 -1.46 1.23 4.40
C GLN A 18 -2.70 0.36 4.62
N LEU A 19 -3.87 0.97 4.82
CA LEU A 19 -5.12 0.23 4.95
C LEU A 19 -5.51 -0.49 3.66
N LEU A 20 -5.28 0.11 2.49
CA LEU A 20 -5.48 -0.54 1.19
C LEU A 20 -4.57 -1.75 1.04
N ARG A 21 -3.30 -1.65 1.45
CA ARG A 21 -2.37 -2.78 1.45
C ARG A 21 -2.84 -3.88 2.40
N ALA A 22 -3.31 -3.53 3.59
CA ALA A 22 -3.89 -4.50 4.52
C ALA A 22 -5.11 -5.21 3.91
N ARG A 23 -5.97 -4.49 3.17
CA ARG A 23 -7.13 -5.05 2.48
C ARG A 23 -6.74 -6.12 1.45
N ARG A 24 -5.64 -5.90 0.73
CA ARG A 24 -5.08 -6.85 -0.26
C ARG A 24 -4.49 -8.09 0.42
N ILE A 25 -3.75 -7.90 1.51
CA ILE A 25 -3.01 -8.96 2.21
C ILE A 25 -3.94 -9.87 3.02
N CYS A 26 -4.93 -9.32 3.73
CA CYS A 26 -5.85 -10.12 4.53
C CYS A 26 -6.62 -11.10 3.63
N SER A 27 -6.54 -12.40 3.91
CA SER A 27 -7.22 -13.43 3.13
C SER A 27 -8.73 -13.41 3.34
N GLY A 28 -9.17 -13.16 4.58
CA GLY A 28 -10.59 -13.06 4.95
C GLY A 28 -11.01 -11.66 5.37
N ASP A 29 -12.28 -11.33 5.09
CA ASP A 29 -12.91 -10.08 5.55
C ASP A 29 -12.98 -9.99 7.08
N GLN A 30 -12.86 -11.11 7.79
CA GLN A 30 -12.87 -11.18 9.26
C GLN A 30 -11.54 -10.70 9.90
N ASP A 31 -10.43 -10.81 9.16
CA ASP A 31 -9.10 -10.42 9.66
C ASP A 31 -8.84 -8.93 9.46
N PHE A 32 -9.40 -8.36 8.40
CA PHE A 32 -9.21 -6.95 8.06
C PHE A 32 -9.60 -5.98 9.20
N PRO A 33 -10.73 -6.15 9.92
CA PRO A 33 -11.06 -5.33 11.09
C PRO A 33 -10.01 -5.37 12.20
N LYS A 34 -9.35 -6.51 12.42
CA LYS A 34 -8.32 -6.64 13.47
C LYS A 34 -7.05 -5.89 13.07
N VAL A 35 -6.59 -6.10 11.84
CA VAL A 35 -5.37 -5.45 11.31
C VAL A 35 -5.56 -3.95 11.13
N SER A 36 -6.72 -3.53 10.61
CA SER A 36 -7.03 -2.10 10.44
C SER A 36 -7.03 -1.35 11.77
N LYS A 37 -7.57 -1.93 12.85
CA LYS A 37 -7.49 -1.35 14.20
C LYS A 37 -6.05 -1.15 14.66
N GLN A 38 -5.17 -2.12 14.45
CA GLN A 38 -3.75 -2.00 14.79
C GLN A 38 -3.07 -0.87 13.99
N ILE A 39 -3.35 -0.79 12.69
CA ILE A 39 -2.83 0.27 11.81
C ILE A 39 -3.31 1.65 12.27
N ILE A 40 -4.61 1.80 12.58
CA ILE A 40 -5.16 3.07 13.08
C ILE A 40 -4.49 3.46 14.39
N SER A 41 -4.44 2.55 15.37
CA SER A 41 -3.81 2.82 16.67
C SER A 41 -2.36 3.28 16.54
N PHE A 42 -1.60 2.68 15.61
CA PHE A 42 -0.23 3.11 15.30
C PHE A 42 -0.16 4.55 14.77
N PHE A 43 -1.10 4.96 13.90
CA PHE A 43 -1.15 6.33 13.41
C PHE A 43 -1.66 7.33 14.45
N GLU A 44 -2.58 6.92 15.32
CA GLU A 44 -3.06 7.72 16.46
C GLU A 44 -1.92 8.02 17.44
N GLN A 45 -1.11 7.02 17.78
CA GLN A 45 0.11 7.19 18.59
C GLN A 45 1.09 8.14 17.93
N ARG A 46 1.10 8.19 16.59
CA ARG A 46 1.89 9.16 15.82
C ARG A 46 1.21 10.51 15.67
N GLN A 47 0.06 10.75 16.30
CA GLN A 47 -0.70 12.00 16.32
C GLN A 47 -1.23 12.41 14.94
N TYR A 48 -1.50 11.45 14.06
CA TYR A 48 -2.24 11.76 12.83
C TYR A 48 -3.64 12.29 13.18
N PRO A 49 -4.16 13.29 12.43
CA PRO A 49 -5.49 13.81 12.69
C PRO A 49 -6.56 12.75 12.55
N GLN A 50 -7.47 12.67 13.51
CA GLN A 50 -8.59 11.72 13.51
C GLN A 50 -9.45 11.82 12.24
N THR A 51 -9.60 13.02 11.69
CA THR A 51 -10.33 13.25 10.43
C THR A 51 -9.69 12.53 9.23
N VAL A 52 -8.35 12.48 9.17
CA VAL A 52 -7.61 11.78 8.11
C VAL A 52 -7.76 10.26 8.28
N LEU A 53 -7.64 9.78 9.52
CA LEU A 53 -7.73 8.36 9.85
C LEU A 53 -9.13 7.79 9.59
N SER A 54 -10.16 8.46 10.11
CA SER A 54 -11.56 8.08 9.90
C SER A 54 -11.96 8.13 8.42
N SER A 55 -11.55 9.16 7.69
CA SER A 55 -11.81 9.27 6.25
C SER A 55 -11.14 8.15 5.46
N ALA A 56 -9.88 7.81 5.79
CA ALA A 56 -9.17 6.71 5.16
C ALA A 56 -9.86 5.36 5.43
N LEU A 57 -10.25 5.11 6.68
CA LEU A 57 -10.92 3.86 7.07
C LEU A 57 -12.29 3.73 6.39
N LYS A 58 -13.10 4.79 6.38
CA LYS A 58 -14.40 4.82 5.69
C LYS A 58 -14.27 4.51 4.20
N ARG A 59 -13.25 5.07 3.53
CA ARG A 59 -12.98 4.79 2.11
C ARG A 59 -12.65 3.32 1.86
N ILE A 60 -11.86 2.69 2.73
CA ILE A 60 -11.45 1.29 2.54
C ILE A 60 -12.57 0.30 2.89
N GLN A 61 -13.45 0.62 3.84
CA GLN A 61 -14.58 -0.24 4.20
C GLN A 61 -15.49 -0.56 3.01
N GLY A 62 -15.64 0.37 2.05
CA GLY A 62 -16.42 0.15 0.83
C GLY A 62 -15.71 -0.66 -0.26
N ILE A 63 -14.44 -0.98 -0.09
CA ILE A 63 -13.64 -1.67 -1.11
C ILE A 63 -13.60 -3.16 -0.81
N ASN A 64 -14.04 -3.97 -1.78
CA ASN A 64 -13.93 -5.43 -1.70
C ASN A 64 -12.48 -5.88 -2.00
N ARG A 65 -12.02 -6.95 -1.35
CA ARG A 65 -10.69 -7.51 -1.61
C ARG A 65 -10.48 -7.87 -3.08
N ALA A 66 -11.47 -8.51 -3.71
CA ALA A 66 -11.38 -8.93 -5.10
C ALA A 66 -11.09 -7.76 -6.05
N SER A 67 -11.74 -6.61 -5.84
CA SER A 67 -11.47 -5.42 -6.66
C SER A 67 -10.08 -4.81 -6.41
N THR A 68 -9.47 -5.07 -5.25
CA THR A 68 -8.08 -4.62 -4.98
C THR A 68 -7.00 -5.51 -5.59
N LEU A 69 -7.34 -6.73 -5.97
CA LEU A 69 -6.44 -7.69 -6.62
C LEU A 69 -6.62 -7.74 -8.13
N ALA A 70 -7.75 -7.25 -8.64
CA ALA A 70 -7.98 -7.18 -10.07
C ALA A 70 -6.83 -6.38 -10.72
N PRO A 71 -6.19 -6.91 -11.78
CA PRO A 71 -5.26 -6.13 -12.57
C PRO A 71 -5.99 -4.91 -13.11
N GLN A 72 -5.39 -3.71 -12.96
CA GLN A 72 -5.91 -2.54 -13.65
C GLN A 72 -5.81 -2.82 -15.15
N THR A 73 -6.95 -2.89 -15.82
CA THR A 73 -7.02 -2.97 -17.28
C THR A 73 -6.69 -1.59 -17.86
N ASP A 74 -5.48 -1.11 -17.65
CA ASP A 74 -4.98 0.04 -18.38
C ASP A 74 -4.64 -0.46 -19.80
N GLN A 75 -5.39 0.05 -20.77
CA GLN A 75 -5.18 -0.21 -22.17
C GLN A 75 -3.84 0.41 -22.60
N THR A 76 -2.73 -0.31 -22.49
CA THR A 76 -1.58 -0.25 -23.42
C THR A 76 -0.69 -1.49 -23.19
N PRO A 77 -0.38 -2.28 -24.22
CA PRO A 77 0.62 -3.33 -24.11
C PRO A 77 2.00 -2.70 -24.27
N THR A 78 2.58 -2.15 -23.21
CA THR A 78 4.04 -1.97 -23.19
C THR A 78 4.64 -3.13 -22.42
N THR A 79 4.79 -4.24 -23.14
CA THR A 79 5.57 -5.41 -22.71
C THR A 79 7.03 -4.98 -22.55
N TYR A 80 7.41 -4.53 -21.36
CA TYR A 80 8.83 -4.54 -20.97
C TYR A 80 9.15 -5.95 -20.47
N SER A 81 9.58 -6.83 -21.36
CA SER A 81 10.21 -8.09 -20.97
C SER A 81 11.58 -7.77 -20.37
N VAL A 82 11.64 -7.53 -19.06
CA VAL A 82 12.92 -7.50 -18.34
C VAL A 82 13.40 -8.94 -18.21
N SER A 83 14.13 -9.43 -19.21
CA SER A 83 14.83 -10.70 -19.11
C SER A 83 15.93 -10.56 -18.07
N LEU A 84 15.76 -11.21 -16.91
CA LEU A 84 16.81 -11.35 -15.89
C LEU A 84 17.85 -12.37 -16.36
N THR A 85 18.60 -12.03 -17.41
CA THR A 85 19.81 -12.79 -17.75
C THR A 85 20.98 -12.18 -16.97
N PRO A 86 21.71 -12.99 -16.17
CA PRO A 86 22.94 -12.51 -15.54
C PRO A 86 23.95 -12.12 -16.64
N PRO A 87 24.67 -11.00 -16.51
CA PRO A 87 25.71 -10.65 -17.47
C PRO A 87 26.81 -11.73 -17.48
N PRO A 88 27.41 -12.03 -18.64
CA PRO A 88 28.45 -13.05 -18.74
C PRO A 88 29.63 -12.67 -17.84
N HIS A 89 29.95 -13.56 -16.91
CA HIS A 89 31.11 -13.42 -16.03
C HIS A 89 32.37 -13.60 -16.88
N HIS A 90 33.05 -12.50 -17.21
CA HIS A 90 34.35 -12.56 -17.89
C HIS A 90 35.37 -13.16 -16.91
N SER A 91 35.70 -14.43 -17.10
CA SER A 91 36.79 -15.08 -16.38
C SER A 91 38.09 -14.36 -16.71
N ILE A 92 38.62 -13.58 -15.76
CA ILE A 92 39.98 -13.04 -15.87
C ILE A 92 40.93 -14.24 -15.77
N GLN A 93 41.66 -14.48 -16.85
CA GLN A 93 42.68 -15.52 -16.92
C GLN A 93 44.03 -14.87 -16.61
N ASN A 94 44.70 -15.38 -15.57
CA ASN A 94 46.08 -15.04 -15.19
C ASN A 94 47.08 -15.48 -16.27
#